data_AF-A0A6L2ZS77-F1
#
_entry.id   AF-A0A6L2ZS77-F1
#
_cell.length_a   1.000
_cell.length_b   1.000
_cell.length_c   1.000
_cell.angle_alpha   90.00
_cell.angle_beta   90.00
_cell.angle_gamma   90.00
#
_symmetry.space_group_name_H-M   'P 1'
#
loop_
_entity.id
_entity.type
_entity.pdbx_description
1 polymer ?
#
loop_
_entity_poly.entity_id
_entity_poly.type
_entity_poly.pdbx_seq_one_letter_code
_entity_poly.pdbx_strand_id
1 'polypeptide(L)'
;MAPLQRIDVEKVNTAFTKINNGNVFIGILAGLIAAAVYNKFSNTKLPMALSFFSGRRLVPILTAVIMAALSAVLLFLWPAVFGGLTTFGKAIVNLGPLGAGIYGFSNRLLIPTGMHHALNNVFWFDAAGINDIGNFWKNVGTQGITGRYQAGFFPIMMFGLPAGAYAIYRNARPEKKKATASLMLAAGFASFSLV
;
A
#
# COMPACT_ATOMS: atom_id res chain seq x y z
N MET A 1 -13.10 -17.39 9.44
CA MET A 1 -13.65 -16.34 10.33
C MET A 1 -15.10 -16.59 10.72
N ALA A 2 -16.01 -16.92 9.79
CA ALA A 2 -17.39 -17.32 10.15
C ALA A 2 -17.49 -18.39 11.26
N PRO A 3 -16.68 -19.47 11.26
CA PRO A 3 -16.70 -20.45 12.35
C PRO A 3 -16.19 -19.91 13.69
N LEU A 4 -15.24 -18.97 13.66
CA LEU A 4 -14.60 -18.37 14.84
C LEU A 4 -15.51 -17.32 15.50
N GLN A 5 -16.30 -16.60 14.71
CA GLN A 5 -17.16 -15.51 15.17
C GLN A 5 -18.64 -15.95 15.35
N ARG A 6 -18.98 -17.19 14.98
CA ARG A 6 -20.37 -17.72 15.01
C ARG A 6 -21.36 -16.82 14.26
N ILE A 7 -20.94 -16.29 13.12
CA ILE A 7 -21.76 -15.45 12.23
C ILE A 7 -21.86 -16.12 10.87
N ASP A 8 -22.95 -15.84 10.14
CA ASP A 8 -23.11 -16.27 8.75
C ASP A 8 -21.94 -15.78 7.89
N VAL A 9 -21.53 -16.59 6.91
CA VAL A 9 -20.42 -16.27 6.00
C VAL A 9 -20.63 -14.92 5.30
N GLU A 10 -21.88 -14.58 4.98
CA GLU A 10 -22.28 -13.32 4.35
C GLU A 10 -22.14 -12.10 5.28
N LYS A 11 -22.13 -12.30 6.60
CA LYS A 11 -21.95 -11.24 7.61
C LYS A 11 -20.48 -11.03 7.98
N VAL A 12 -19.56 -11.82 7.40
CA VAL A 12 -18.12 -11.68 7.64
C VAL A 12 -17.65 -10.36 7.05
N ASN A 13 -16.95 -9.56 7.86
CA ASN A 13 -16.43 -8.26 7.46
C ASN A 13 -15.58 -8.37 6.18
N THR A 14 -15.92 -7.60 5.14
CA THR A 14 -15.24 -7.61 3.84
C THR A 14 -13.75 -7.29 3.95
N ALA A 15 -13.31 -6.62 5.03
CA ALA A 15 -11.91 -6.41 5.36
C ALA A 15 -11.08 -7.71 5.35
N PHE A 16 -11.67 -8.85 5.77
CA PHE A 16 -10.99 -10.14 5.78
C PHE A 16 -10.63 -10.64 4.38
N THR A 17 -11.46 -10.33 3.37
CA THR A 17 -11.14 -10.65 1.97
C THR A 17 -9.96 -9.83 1.45
N LYS A 18 -9.61 -8.73 2.15
CA LYS A 18 -8.50 -7.83 1.86
C LYS A 18 -7.26 -8.10 2.74
N ILE A 19 -7.28 -9.14 3.58
CA ILE A 19 -6.09 -9.75 4.20
C ILE A 19 -5.64 -10.89 3.29
N ASN A 20 -5.11 -10.54 2.13
CA ASN A 20 -4.61 -11.51 1.16
C ASN A 20 -3.21 -11.11 0.69
N ASN A 21 -2.60 -11.91 -0.19
CA ASN A 21 -1.24 -11.68 -0.69
C ASN A 21 -1.08 -10.34 -1.45
N GLY A 22 -2.17 -9.66 -1.80
CA GLY A 22 -2.15 -8.32 -2.40
C GLY A 22 -2.07 -7.16 -1.38
N ASN A 23 -2.04 -7.45 -0.08
CA ASN A 23 -1.97 -6.42 0.95
C ASN A 23 -0.52 -5.95 1.17
N VAL A 24 -0.17 -4.85 0.50
CA VAL A 24 1.18 -4.27 0.50
C VAL A 24 1.64 -3.86 1.91
N PHE A 25 0.74 -3.40 2.78
CA PHE A 25 1.08 -3.07 4.17
C PHE A 25 1.61 -4.29 4.93
N ILE A 26 0.94 -5.44 4.78
CA ILE A 26 1.39 -6.71 5.39
C ILE A 26 2.73 -7.15 4.79
N GLY A 27 2.93 -6.95 3.48
CA GLY A 27 4.21 -7.22 2.81
C GLY A 27 5.38 -6.40 3.38
N ILE A 28 5.18 -5.10 3.59
CA ILE A 28 6.19 -4.21 4.20
C ILE A 28 6.52 -4.68 5.63
N LEU A 29 5.49 -4.98 6.44
CA LEU A 29 5.70 -5.50 7.80
C LEU A 29 6.49 -6.81 7.80
N ALA A 30 6.14 -7.75 6.92
CA ALA A 30 6.84 -9.02 6.80
C ALA A 30 8.32 -8.83 6.43
N GLY A 31 8.62 -7.92 5.48
CA GLY A 31 9.99 -7.60 5.09
C GLY A 31 10.81 -6.97 6.22
N LEU A 32 10.22 -6.02 6.96
CA LEU A 32 10.88 -5.38 8.11
C LEU A 32 11.14 -6.37 9.25
N ILE A 33 10.17 -7.24 9.55
CA ILE A 33 10.33 -8.30 10.56
C ILE A 33 11.43 -9.26 10.15
N ALA A 34 11.42 -9.75 8.90
CA ALA A 34 12.45 -10.64 8.39
C ALA A 34 13.85 -10.01 8.48
N ALA A 35 13.99 -8.73 8.12
CA ALA A 35 15.24 -7.98 8.23
C ALA A 35 15.69 -7.84 9.69
N ALA A 36 14.79 -7.50 10.60
CA ALA A 36 15.09 -7.38 12.02
C ALA A 36 15.52 -8.71 12.65
N VAL A 37 14.82 -9.80 12.32
CA VAL A 37 15.16 -11.16 12.77
C VAL A 37 16.50 -11.59 12.19
N TYR A 38 16.77 -11.31 10.91
CA TYR A 38 18.05 -11.61 10.28
C TYR A 38 19.21 -10.88 10.99
N ASN A 39 19.08 -9.57 11.19
CA ASN A 39 20.11 -8.76 11.85
C ASN A 39 20.42 -9.26 13.26
N LYS A 40 19.42 -9.77 13.97
CA LYS A 40 19.58 -10.25 15.35
C LYS A 40 20.04 -11.70 15.48
N PHE A 41 19.54 -12.61 14.63
CA PHE A 41 19.66 -14.05 14.84
C PHE A 41 20.47 -14.81 13.78
N SER A 42 20.94 -14.15 12.72
CA SER A 42 21.68 -14.80 11.62
C SER A 42 22.99 -15.49 12.03
N ASN A 43 23.56 -15.16 13.18
CA ASN A 43 24.78 -15.76 13.73
C ASN A 43 24.56 -16.53 15.05
N THR A 44 23.30 -16.72 15.47
CA THR A 44 22.99 -17.40 16.73
C THR A 44 23.30 -18.90 16.65
N LYS A 45 23.99 -19.42 17.66
CA LYS A 45 24.26 -20.86 17.84
C LYS A 45 23.24 -21.46 18.80
N LEU A 46 22.59 -22.54 18.38
CA LEU A 46 21.64 -23.28 19.20
C LEU A 46 22.33 -24.43 19.96
N PRO A 47 21.72 -24.94 21.05
CA PRO A 47 22.20 -26.14 21.75
C PRO A 47 22.35 -27.33 20.81
N MET A 48 23.17 -28.33 21.21
CA MET A 48 23.55 -29.47 20.37
C MET A 48 22.36 -30.13 19.65
N ALA A 49 21.26 -30.38 20.37
CA ALA A 49 20.04 -31.00 19.84
C ALA A 49 19.38 -30.23 18.68
N LEU A 50 19.56 -28.90 18.63
CA LEU A 50 18.96 -28.02 17.61
C LEU A 50 20.02 -27.36 16.72
N SER A 51 21.27 -27.78 16.83
CA SER A 51 22.43 -27.14 16.17
C SER A 51 22.27 -27.05 14.65
N PHE A 52 21.56 -28.00 14.03
CA PHE A 52 21.21 -28.01 12.60
C PHE A 52 20.53 -26.72 12.12
N PHE A 53 19.71 -26.09 12.97
CA PHE A 53 18.97 -24.86 12.65
C PHE A 53 19.75 -23.58 12.95
N SER A 54 20.99 -23.66 13.43
CA SER A 54 21.78 -22.48 13.81
C SER A 54 22.07 -21.55 12.65
N GLY A 55 22.37 -20.29 12.98
CA GLY A 55 22.76 -19.25 12.04
C GLY A 55 21.61 -18.86 11.10
N ARG A 56 21.90 -18.72 9.80
CA ARG A 56 20.95 -18.18 8.80
C ARG A 56 19.70 -19.05 8.61
N ARG A 57 19.75 -20.35 8.95
CA ARG A 57 18.61 -21.27 8.86
C ARG A 57 17.56 -21.00 9.94
N LEU A 58 17.95 -20.39 11.06
CA LEU A 58 17.05 -20.01 12.16
C LEU A 58 16.11 -18.87 11.75
N VAL A 59 16.61 -17.96 10.91
CA VAL A 59 15.90 -16.73 10.53
C VAL A 59 14.53 -17.00 9.91
N PRO A 60 14.36 -17.83 8.86
CA PRO A 60 13.04 -18.10 8.30
C PRO A 60 12.10 -18.79 9.30
N ILE A 61 12.63 -19.65 10.20
CA ILE A 61 11.83 -20.33 11.22
C ILE A 61 11.25 -19.32 12.21
N LEU A 62 12.10 -18.47 12.78
CA LEU A 62 11.66 -17.43 13.71
C LEU A 62 10.71 -16.42 13.04
N THR A 63 11.02 -16.04 11.80
CA THR A 63 10.16 -15.15 11.01
C THR A 63 8.78 -15.78 10.82
N ALA A 64 8.69 -17.08 10.48
CA ALA A 64 7.41 -17.77 10.32
C ALA A 64 6.60 -17.80 11.64
N VAL A 65 7.24 -18.07 12.77
CA VAL A 65 6.58 -18.06 14.09
C VAL A 65 6.06 -16.67 14.45
N ILE A 66 6.88 -15.63 14.26
CA ILE A 66 6.48 -14.24 14.52
C ILE A 66 5.33 -13.82 13.59
N MET A 67 5.41 -14.17 12.31
CA MET A 67 4.36 -13.87 11.34
C MET A 67 3.06 -14.62 11.62
N ALA A 68 3.12 -15.85 12.14
CA ALA A 68 1.94 -16.58 12.58
C ALA A 68 1.25 -15.87 13.75
N ALA A 69 2.01 -15.40 14.75
CA ALA A 69 1.48 -14.60 15.84
C ALA A 69 0.91 -13.26 15.36
N LEU A 70 1.63 -12.56 14.46
CA LEU A 70 1.16 -11.31 13.87
C LEU A 70 -0.14 -11.49 13.07
N SER A 71 -0.26 -12.60 12.33
CA SER A 71 -1.48 -12.94 11.61
C SER A 71 -2.68 -13.00 12.56
N ALA A 72 -2.54 -13.70 13.70
CA ALA A 72 -3.59 -13.76 14.72
C ALA A 72 -3.99 -12.37 15.25
N VAL A 73 -3.04 -11.45 15.42
CA VAL A 73 -3.32 -10.05 15.80
C VAL A 73 -4.05 -9.30 14.68
N LEU A 74 -3.59 -9.44 13.44
CA LEU A 74 -4.16 -8.77 12.27
C LEU A 74 -5.61 -9.19 12.01
N LEU A 75 -6.02 -10.39 12.42
CA LEU A 75 -7.41 -10.82 12.37
C LEU A 75 -8.37 -9.88 13.13
N PHE A 76 -7.89 -9.20 14.17
CA PHE A 76 -8.72 -8.25 14.94
C PHE A 76 -8.42 -6.81 14.57
N LEU A 77 -7.14 -6.49 14.35
CA LEU A 77 -6.71 -5.12 14.05
C LEU A 77 -7.09 -4.67 12.64
N TRP A 78 -6.96 -5.54 11.64
CA TRP A 78 -7.19 -5.16 10.25
C TRP A 78 -8.66 -4.78 9.95
N PRO A 79 -9.69 -5.49 10.45
CA PRO A 79 -11.07 -5.05 10.30
C PRO A 79 -11.33 -3.64 10.84
N ALA A 80 -10.71 -3.26 11.96
CA ALA A 80 -10.82 -1.91 12.51
C ALA A 80 -10.16 -0.87 11.60
N VAL A 81 -8.95 -1.15 11.11
CA VAL A 81 -8.20 -0.28 10.19
C VAL A 81 -8.96 -0.10 8.86
N PHE A 82 -9.35 -1.20 8.23
CA PHE A 82 -10.05 -1.19 6.95
C PHE A 82 -11.45 -0.59 7.07
N GLY A 83 -12.15 -0.84 8.18
CA GLY A 83 -13.42 -0.20 8.51
C GLY A 83 -13.27 1.32 8.69
N GLY A 84 -12.18 1.77 9.33
CA GLY A 84 -11.83 3.18 9.43
C GLY A 84 -11.61 3.82 8.06
N LEU A 85 -10.82 3.19 7.18
CA LEU A 85 -10.60 3.65 5.81
C LEU A 85 -11.89 3.68 4.99
N THR A 86 -12.77 2.70 5.18
CA THR A 86 -14.07 2.63 4.51
C THR A 86 -14.99 3.76 4.98
N THR A 87 -15.02 4.02 6.30
CA THR A 87 -15.82 5.11 6.89
C THR A 87 -15.32 6.47 6.41
N PHE A 88 -13.99 6.66 6.44
CA PHE A 88 -13.34 7.83 5.86
C PHE A 88 -13.73 8.01 4.39
N GLY A 89 -13.68 6.93 3.61
CA GLY A 89 -14.03 6.97 2.19
C GLY A 89 -15.46 7.41 1.93
N LYS A 90 -16.41 6.81 2.65
CA LYS A 90 -17.84 7.17 2.58
C LYS A 90 -18.11 8.59 3.06
N ALA A 91 -17.36 9.10 4.02
CA ALA A 91 -17.53 10.46 4.53
C ALA A 91 -17.17 11.53 3.48
N ILE A 92 -16.17 11.26 2.63
CA ILE A 92 -15.69 12.26 1.66
C ILE A 92 -16.24 12.08 0.24
N VAL A 93 -16.88 10.93 -0.06
CA VAL A 93 -17.29 10.60 -1.44
C VAL A 93 -18.29 11.61 -2.04
N ASN A 94 -19.15 12.20 -1.20
CA ASN A 94 -20.18 13.14 -1.62
C ASN A 94 -19.71 14.61 -1.60
N LEU A 95 -18.44 14.88 -1.23
CA LEU A 95 -17.90 16.25 -1.16
C LEU A 95 -17.44 16.80 -2.53
N GLY A 96 -17.72 16.09 -3.62
CA GLY A 96 -17.39 16.56 -4.96
C GLY A 96 -15.87 16.73 -5.20
N PRO A 97 -15.42 17.82 -5.85
CA PRO A 97 -14.00 18.09 -6.07
C PRO A 97 -13.17 18.17 -4.79
N LEU A 98 -13.74 18.69 -3.70
CA LEU A 98 -13.05 18.74 -2.40
C LEU A 98 -12.76 17.32 -1.88
N GLY A 99 -13.72 16.40 -2.02
CA GLY A 99 -13.53 14.99 -1.67
C GLY A 99 -12.41 14.32 -2.46
N ALA A 100 -12.33 14.60 -3.77
CA ALA A 100 -11.22 14.13 -4.61
C ALA A 100 -9.86 14.71 -4.18
N GLY A 101 -9.82 15.99 -3.77
CA GLY A 101 -8.62 16.62 -3.20
C GLY A 101 -8.17 15.99 -1.90
N ILE A 102 -9.09 15.77 -0.95
CA ILE A 102 -8.82 15.10 0.34
C ILE A 102 -8.34 13.67 0.11
N TYR A 103 -8.99 12.94 -0.82
CA TYR A 103 -8.54 11.61 -1.23
C TYR A 103 -7.12 11.65 -1.76
N GLY A 104 -6.81 12.55 -2.71
CA GLY A 104 -5.49 12.68 -3.30
C GLY A 104 -4.41 12.99 -2.25
N PHE A 105 -4.68 13.92 -1.34
CA PHE A 105 -3.79 14.25 -0.23
C PHE A 105 -3.53 13.04 0.68
N SER A 106 -4.60 12.38 1.11
CA SER A 106 -4.52 11.21 2.00
C SER A 106 -3.80 10.04 1.32
N ASN A 107 -4.03 9.86 0.02
CA ASN A 107 -3.34 8.85 -0.79
C ASN A 107 -1.83 9.07 -0.75
N ARG A 108 -1.37 10.30 -0.99
CA ARG A 108 0.07 10.63 -0.95
C ARG A 108 0.68 10.47 0.44
N LEU A 109 -0.06 10.83 1.48
CA LEU A 109 0.38 10.65 2.87
C LEU A 109 0.59 9.17 3.25
N LEU A 110 -0.22 8.27 2.68
CA LEU A 110 -0.17 6.83 2.95
C LEU A 110 0.78 6.03 2.02
N ILE A 111 1.54 6.70 1.15
CA ILE A 111 2.55 6.05 0.30
C ILE A 111 3.65 5.37 1.14
N PRO A 112 4.29 6.04 2.12
CA PRO A 112 5.40 5.47 2.87
C PRO A 112 5.04 4.21 3.67
N THR A 113 3.78 4.06 4.06
CA THR A 113 3.29 2.90 4.80
C THR A 113 2.70 1.81 3.91
N GLY A 114 2.55 2.05 2.60
CA GLY A 114 1.84 1.15 1.68
C GLY A 114 0.31 1.13 1.86
N MET A 115 -0.25 1.87 2.83
CA MET A 115 -1.68 1.88 3.11
C MET A 115 -2.52 2.58 2.03
N HIS A 116 -1.89 3.35 1.13
CA HIS A 116 -2.56 3.95 -0.02
C HIS A 116 -3.23 2.89 -0.92
N HIS A 117 -2.72 1.67 -0.99
CA HIS A 117 -3.40 0.56 -1.70
C HIS A 117 -4.72 0.15 -1.03
N ALA A 118 -4.78 0.16 0.30
CA ALA A 118 -6.01 -0.11 1.04
C ALA A 118 -7.03 1.02 0.83
N LEU A 119 -6.58 2.28 0.78
CA LEU A 119 -7.41 3.42 0.42
C LEU A 119 -7.91 3.34 -1.02
N ASN A 120 -7.04 2.99 -1.99
CA ASN A 120 -7.43 2.77 -3.39
C ASN A 120 -8.51 1.68 -3.50
N ASN A 121 -8.38 0.60 -2.74
CA ASN A 121 -9.38 -0.47 -2.71
C ASN A 121 -10.78 0.00 -2.31
N VAL A 122 -10.89 0.99 -1.42
CA VAL A 122 -12.18 1.56 -0.99
C VAL A 122 -12.82 2.39 -2.11
N PHE A 123 -12.01 3.20 -2.81
CA PHE A 123 -12.51 4.18 -3.79
C PHE A 123 -12.58 3.63 -5.22
N TRP A 124 -11.47 3.09 -5.71
CA TRP A 124 -11.35 2.65 -7.09
C TRP A 124 -12.13 1.37 -7.32
N PHE A 125 -12.11 0.46 -6.35
CA PHE A 125 -12.71 -0.86 -6.47
C PHE A 125 -13.96 -1.01 -5.60
N ASP A 126 -14.71 -2.09 -5.82
CA ASP A 126 -15.97 -2.36 -5.12
C ASP A 126 -15.78 -2.92 -3.70
N ALA A 127 -14.90 -2.32 -2.89
CA ALA A 127 -14.73 -2.75 -1.50
C ALA A 127 -15.69 -2.02 -0.53
N ALA A 128 -16.28 -0.92 -0.97
CA ALA A 128 -17.17 -0.08 -0.17
C ALA A 128 -18.44 0.38 -0.91
N GLY A 129 -18.74 -0.21 -2.08
CA GLY A 129 -19.87 0.18 -2.93
C GLY A 129 -19.61 1.40 -3.82
N ILE A 130 -18.35 1.86 -3.94
CA ILE A 130 -17.98 3.02 -4.76
C ILE A 130 -17.62 2.58 -6.19
N ASN A 131 -16.63 1.67 -6.32
CA ASN A 131 -16.20 1.07 -7.59
C ASN A 131 -15.91 2.09 -8.71
N ASP A 132 -15.22 3.20 -8.39
CA ASP A 132 -15.03 4.34 -9.29
C ASP A 132 -14.40 3.94 -10.64
N ILE A 133 -13.32 3.14 -10.61
CA ILE A 133 -12.62 2.74 -11.84
C ILE A 133 -13.43 1.73 -12.66
N GLY A 134 -14.10 0.79 -11.97
CA GLY A 134 -14.92 -0.23 -12.62
C GLY A 134 -16.13 0.39 -13.33
N ASN A 135 -16.74 1.40 -12.72
CA ASN A 135 -17.84 2.16 -13.31
C ASN A 135 -17.35 3.03 -14.48
N PHE A 136 -16.18 3.67 -14.33
CA PHE A 136 -15.56 4.46 -15.39
C PHE A 136 -15.30 3.62 -16.65
N TRP A 137 -14.65 2.47 -16.54
CA TRP A 137 -14.38 1.59 -17.69
C TRP A 137 -15.64 1.00 -18.34
N LYS A 138 -16.71 0.82 -17.56
CA LYS A 138 -18.00 0.36 -18.08
C LYS A 138 -18.85 1.48 -18.67
N ASN A 139 -18.38 2.73 -18.65
CA ASN A 139 -19.16 3.92 -19.02
C ASN A 139 -20.46 4.07 -18.21
N VAL A 140 -20.43 3.66 -16.95
CA VAL A 140 -21.57 3.78 -16.01
C VAL A 140 -21.34 4.95 -15.08
N GLY A 141 -22.29 5.89 -15.04
CA GLY A 141 -22.27 7.06 -14.15
C GLY A 141 -22.17 8.39 -14.90
N THR A 142 -21.74 9.43 -14.21
CA THR A 142 -21.78 10.81 -14.72
C THR A 142 -20.40 11.25 -15.22
N GLN A 143 -20.36 11.78 -16.44
CA GLN A 143 -19.15 12.34 -17.04
C GLN A 143 -18.54 13.44 -16.16
N GLY A 144 -17.22 13.38 -15.94
CA GLY A 144 -16.51 14.30 -15.03
C GLY A 144 -16.71 14.00 -13.54
N ILE A 145 -17.53 13.00 -13.20
CA ILE A 145 -17.70 12.51 -11.83
C ILE A 145 -17.06 11.14 -11.67
N THR A 146 -17.49 10.15 -12.45
CA THR A 146 -16.90 8.81 -12.42
C THR A 146 -15.46 8.86 -12.91
N GLY A 147 -14.53 8.22 -12.20
CA GLY A 147 -13.09 8.18 -12.51
C GLY A 147 -12.28 9.33 -11.91
N ARG A 148 -12.93 10.29 -11.21
CA ARG A 148 -12.24 11.49 -10.69
C ARG A 148 -11.15 11.18 -9.68
N TYR A 149 -11.27 10.07 -8.93
CA TYR A 149 -10.29 9.71 -7.91
C TYR A 149 -8.98 9.18 -8.53
N GLN A 150 -8.97 8.86 -9.81
CA GLN A 150 -7.76 8.51 -10.55
C GLN A 150 -7.33 9.64 -11.52
N ALA A 151 -8.28 10.42 -12.03
CA ALA A 151 -8.02 11.48 -13.01
C ALA A 151 -6.89 12.44 -12.60
N GLY A 152 -6.79 12.80 -11.32
CA GLY A 152 -5.72 13.68 -10.83
C GLY A 152 -4.31 13.09 -10.89
N PHE A 153 -4.15 11.77 -11.03
CA PHE A 153 -2.84 11.11 -11.09
C PHE A 153 -2.16 11.34 -12.43
N PHE A 154 -2.91 11.34 -13.53
CA PHE A 154 -2.41 11.48 -14.90
C PHE A 154 -1.56 12.75 -15.09
N PRO A 155 -2.07 13.98 -14.87
CA PRO A 155 -1.28 15.19 -15.07
C PRO A 155 -0.08 15.30 -14.11
N ILE A 156 -0.20 14.75 -12.89
CA ILE A 156 0.90 14.75 -11.91
C ILE A 156 2.03 13.83 -12.39
N MET A 157 1.71 12.63 -12.87
CA MET A 157 2.71 11.66 -13.33
C MET A 157 3.33 12.07 -14.67
N MET A 158 2.53 12.65 -15.58
CA MET A 158 2.99 13.10 -16.89
C MET A 158 3.78 14.42 -16.83
N PHE A 159 3.39 15.37 -15.98
CA PHE A 159 3.99 16.71 -16.03
C PHE A 159 4.53 17.16 -14.69
N GLY A 160 3.82 16.88 -13.60
CA GLY A 160 4.24 17.28 -12.26
C GLY A 160 5.58 16.67 -11.82
N LEU A 161 5.70 15.35 -11.88
CA LEU A 161 6.92 14.64 -11.45
C LEU A 161 8.10 14.87 -12.40
N PRO A 162 7.95 14.87 -13.75
CA PRO A 162 9.03 15.28 -14.64
C PRO A 162 9.49 16.72 -14.40
N ALA A 163 8.58 17.66 -14.16
CA ALA A 163 8.94 19.02 -13.78
C ALA A 163 9.69 19.08 -12.44
N GLY A 164 9.26 18.29 -11.45
CA GLY A 164 9.96 18.14 -10.17
C GLY A 164 11.37 17.57 -10.34
N ALA A 165 11.52 16.54 -11.18
CA ALA A 165 12.81 15.95 -11.51
C ALA A 165 13.75 16.98 -12.19
N TYR A 166 13.21 17.79 -13.11
CA TYR A 166 13.94 18.90 -13.71
C TYR A 166 14.36 19.96 -12.68
N ALA A 167 13.48 20.33 -11.75
CA ALA A 167 13.78 21.29 -10.69
C ALA A 167 14.91 20.78 -9.77
N ILE A 168 14.91 19.49 -9.42
CA ILE A 168 15.99 18.86 -8.64
C ILE A 168 17.30 18.92 -9.42
N TYR A 169 17.31 18.57 -10.71
CA TYR A 169 18.49 18.67 -11.56
C TYR A 169 19.03 20.10 -11.65
N ARG A 170 18.14 21.08 -11.81
CA ARG A 170 18.53 22.49 -11.95
C ARG A 170 19.30 23.00 -10.73
N ASN A 171 18.87 22.59 -9.53
CA ASN A 171 19.43 22.99 -8.24
C ASN A 171 20.52 22.03 -7.71
N ALA A 172 20.87 20.98 -8.45
CA ALA A 172 21.91 20.05 -8.05
C ALA A 172 23.29 20.75 -8.00
N ARG A 173 24.08 20.41 -6.97
CA ARG A 173 25.46 20.89 -6.84
C ARG A 173 26.29 20.51 -8.07
N PRO A 174 27.23 21.38 -8.53
CA PRO A 174 28.03 21.12 -9.73
C PRO A 174 28.71 19.75 -9.72
N GLU A 175 29.28 19.34 -8.58
CA GLU A 175 30.00 18.07 -8.43
C GLU A 175 29.11 16.82 -8.61
N LYS A 176 27.80 16.94 -8.39
CA LYS A 176 26.83 15.83 -8.51
C LYS A 176 25.90 15.96 -9.73
N LYS A 177 25.98 17.06 -10.45
CA LYS A 177 25.01 17.44 -11.49
C LYS A 177 24.83 16.40 -12.57
N LYS A 178 25.92 15.78 -13.04
CA LYS A 178 25.88 14.72 -14.06
C LYS A 178 25.15 13.47 -13.57
N ALA A 179 25.41 13.03 -12.34
CA ALA A 179 24.74 11.88 -11.74
C ALA A 179 23.27 12.17 -11.42
N THR A 180 22.97 13.37 -10.92
CA THR A 180 21.58 13.79 -10.70
C THR A 180 20.81 13.88 -12.01
N ALA A 181 21.42 14.39 -13.09
CA ALA A 181 20.79 14.47 -14.41
C ALA A 181 20.33 13.11 -14.92
N SER A 182 21.20 12.09 -14.87
CA SER A 182 20.84 10.75 -15.34
C SER A 182 19.74 10.11 -14.50
N LEU A 183 19.81 10.24 -13.17
CA LEU A 183 18.79 9.72 -12.25
C LEU A 183 17.44 10.41 -12.44
N MET A 184 17.43 11.74 -12.52
CA MET A 184 16.19 12.52 -12.66
C MET A 184 15.56 12.37 -14.04
N LEU A 185 16.36 12.24 -15.10
CA LEU A 185 15.84 11.95 -16.44
C LEU A 185 15.19 10.57 -16.49
N ALA A 186 15.84 9.54 -15.92
CA ALA A 186 15.26 8.20 -15.85
C ALA A 186 13.98 8.17 -15.00
N ALA A 187 13.97 8.83 -13.84
CA ALA A 187 12.80 8.91 -12.96
C ALA A 187 11.64 9.69 -13.61
N GLY A 188 11.94 10.81 -14.28
CA GLY A 188 10.95 11.60 -15.01
C GLY A 188 10.34 10.84 -16.18
N PHE A 189 11.17 10.15 -16.97
CA PHE A 189 10.70 9.31 -18.06
C PHE A 189 9.82 8.16 -17.55
N ALA A 190 10.29 7.42 -16.53
CA ALA A 190 9.53 6.34 -15.92
C ALA A 190 8.16 6.83 -15.41
N SER A 191 8.12 7.97 -14.73
CA SER A 191 6.87 8.58 -14.26
C SER A 191 5.90 8.90 -15.40
N PHE A 192 6.40 9.47 -16.51
CA PHE A 192 5.57 9.79 -17.66
C PHE A 192 5.00 8.54 -18.33
N SER A 193 5.82 7.50 -18.47
CA SER A 193 5.45 6.26 -19.16
C SER A 193 4.57 5.31 -18.34
N LEU A 194 4.44 5.53 -17.03
CA LEU A 194 3.61 4.72 -16.12
C LEU A 194 2.12 5.08 -16.14
N VAL A 195 1.71 5.93 -17.09
CA VAL A 195 0.37 6.50 -17.21
C VAL A 195 -0.39 5.88 -18.38
#